data_AF-A0A370TPG9-F1
#
_entry.id   AF-A0A370TPG9-F1
#
_cell.length_a   1.000
_cell.length_b   1.000
_cell.length_c   1.000
_cell.angle_alpha   90.00
_cell.angle_beta   90.00
_cell.angle_gamma   90.00
#
_symmetry.space_group_name_H-M   'P 1'
#
loop_
_entity.id
_entity.type
_entity.pdbx_description
1 polymer ?
#
loop_
_entity_poly.entity_id
_entity_poly.type
_entity_poly.pdbx_seq_one_letter_code
_entity_poly.pdbx_strand_id
1 'polypeptide(L)'
;MQIQTPAIAGEQILVPAIPENTGISYLAEGGANIVYRISVPDPSPPPSVIEEYGDDTPPPTEINDVEEKIASVAALNVFDNKLLRARKDLPTTVSCAVSHANWLRLIVCLFEPAQLVQQCLVQLRPAKVTEHLNQKLLSWEHSSMKGSLSSPDIRPAKRHGVYLADDLYGLLITDMSPGHGDEVIQFKPKWLLQSPSAPAGAKRCRTCAKVARTAAKLARENPGATKKGFCPLDLVSENSRDISWVISQLGGNPSKALRLQRWLESNTLLKRLRDAQCNLDRKGTFETDPGDESFRLAMTLRDCSLYVRLPVDGKDDDKIEARIGDLDLKSPDKGDYWKTVERQLIDEGWYMGTEKKEDLQPLTCSLSPDRWSVIGKRPTI
;
A
#
# COMPACT_ATOMS: atom_id res chain seq x y z
N MET A 1 -18.71 -19.89 -22.36
CA MET A 1 -19.05 -18.48 -22.67
C MET A 1 -17.75 -17.76 -22.99
N GLN A 2 -17.48 -17.53 -24.27
CA GLN A 2 -16.37 -16.68 -24.71
C GLN A 2 -16.73 -15.23 -24.36
N ILE A 3 -15.99 -14.63 -23.44
CA ILE A 3 -16.14 -13.21 -23.11
C ILE A 3 -15.29 -12.45 -24.12
N GLN A 4 -15.94 -11.71 -25.00
CA GLN A 4 -15.30 -10.79 -25.94
C GLN A 4 -14.57 -9.71 -25.16
N THR A 5 -13.25 -9.64 -25.35
CA THR A 5 -12.44 -8.48 -25.01
C THR A 5 -12.91 -7.31 -25.89
N PRO A 6 -13.26 -6.13 -25.33
CA PRO A 6 -13.50 -4.97 -26.16
C PRO A 6 -12.16 -4.56 -26.78
N ALA A 7 -12.11 -4.58 -28.12
CA ALA A 7 -11.03 -3.98 -28.88
C ALA A 7 -11.09 -2.47 -28.65
N ILE A 8 -10.15 -1.95 -27.85
CA ILE A 8 -9.93 -0.50 -27.73
C ILE A 8 -9.13 -0.11 -28.97
N ALA A 9 -9.75 0.69 -29.83
CA ALA A 9 -9.13 1.27 -31.00
C ALA A 9 -7.98 2.20 -30.60
N GLY A 10 -6.77 1.89 -31.06
CA GLY A 10 -5.93 2.82 -31.84
C GLY A 10 -5.31 4.08 -31.22
N GLU A 11 -5.65 4.53 -30.02
CA GLU A 11 -4.89 5.61 -29.36
C GLU A 11 -3.70 5.02 -28.61
N GLN A 12 -2.49 5.24 -29.11
CA GLN A 12 -1.29 5.05 -28.30
C GLN A 12 -1.34 6.06 -27.15
N ILE A 13 -1.78 5.62 -25.97
CA ILE A 13 -1.71 6.42 -24.75
C ILE A 13 -0.23 6.71 -24.51
N LEU A 14 0.19 7.95 -24.79
CA LEU A 14 1.56 8.39 -24.60
C LEU A 14 1.85 8.40 -23.10
N VAL A 15 2.85 7.61 -22.67
CA VAL A 15 3.25 7.56 -21.27
C VAL A 15 4.05 8.83 -20.96
N PRO A 16 3.64 9.67 -20.00
CA PRO A 16 4.33 10.92 -19.70
C PRO A 16 5.73 10.66 -19.17
N ALA A 17 6.67 11.55 -19.46
CA ALA A 17 8.00 11.55 -18.89
C ALA A 17 8.08 12.47 -17.66
N ILE A 18 8.84 12.07 -16.64
CA ILE A 18 9.14 12.99 -15.53
C ILE A 18 9.94 14.19 -16.07
N PRO A 19 9.48 15.43 -15.84
CA PRO A 19 10.24 16.64 -16.23
C PRO A 19 11.59 16.70 -15.54
N GLU A 20 12.65 17.14 -16.24
CA GLU A 20 14.03 17.14 -15.73
C GLU A 20 14.22 17.93 -14.44
N ASN A 21 13.47 19.03 -14.27
CA ASN A 21 13.54 19.91 -13.10
C ASN A 21 12.60 19.49 -11.95
N THR A 22 12.04 18.28 -11.99
CA THR A 22 11.14 17.79 -10.94
C THR A 22 11.91 17.62 -9.62
N GLY A 23 11.43 18.28 -8.57
CA GLY A 23 11.91 18.03 -7.21
C GLY A 23 11.43 16.66 -6.73
N ILE A 24 12.35 15.75 -6.39
CA ILE A 24 12.03 14.41 -5.90
C ILE A 24 12.66 14.20 -4.52
N SER A 25 11.82 13.95 -3.51
CA SER A 25 12.25 13.71 -2.13
C SER A 25 11.70 12.39 -1.58
N TYR A 26 12.51 11.69 -0.78
CA TYR A 26 12.13 10.42 -0.17
C TYR A 26 10.93 10.61 0.77
N LEU A 27 9.95 9.71 0.68
CA LEU A 27 8.80 9.69 1.58
C LEU A 27 8.79 8.45 2.47
N ALA A 28 8.84 7.27 1.85
CA ALA A 28 8.75 6.01 2.57
C ALA A 28 9.26 4.84 1.72
N GLU A 29 9.57 3.71 2.36
CA GLU A 29 9.89 2.48 1.62
C GLU A 29 9.31 1.21 2.22
N GLY A 30 8.81 0.36 1.32
CA GLY A 30 8.32 -0.99 1.60
C GLY A 30 9.40 -2.05 1.42
N GLY A 31 8.96 -3.31 1.33
CA GLY A 31 9.85 -4.43 0.99
C GLY A 31 10.38 -4.35 -0.45
N ALA A 32 9.53 -3.94 -1.40
CA ALA A 32 9.80 -4.04 -2.83
C ALA A 32 9.91 -2.68 -3.55
N ASN A 33 9.50 -1.58 -2.92
CA ASN A 33 9.37 -0.28 -3.57
C ASN A 33 9.80 0.85 -2.63
N ILE A 34 10.20 1.96 -3.20
CA ILE A 34 10.42 3.24 -2.53
C ILE A 34 9.41 4.25 -3.12
N VAL A 35 8.83 5.08 -2.25
CA VAL A 35 7.87 6.12 -2.61
C VAL A 35 8.50 7.48 -2.32
N TYR A 36 8.32 8.40 -3.26
CA TYR A 36 8.88 9.73 -3.25
C TYR A 36 7.76 10.76 -3.43
N ARG A 37 7.89 11.92 -2.76
CA ARG A 37 7.14 13.11 -3.14
C ARG A 37 7.75 13.70 -4.40
N ILE A 38 6.90 14.21 -5.27
CA ILE A 38 7.30 14.94 -6.47
C ILE A 38 6.73 16.35 -6.41
N SER A 39 7.52 17.32 -6.86
CA SER A 39 7.12 18.70 -7.06
C SER A 39 7.56 19.10 -8.46
N VAL A 40 6.59 19.26 -9.35
CA VAL A 40 6.85 19.66 -10.73
C VAL A 40 6.76 21.19 -10.78
N PRO A 41 7.82 21.91 -11.18
CA PRO A 41 7.75 23.36 -11.28
C PRO A 41 6.79 23.78 -12.40
N ASP A 42 6.12 24.91 -12.20
CA ASP A 42 5.33 25.55 -13.27
C ASP A 42 6.22 25.79 -14.50
N PRO A 43 5.68 25.65 -15.72
CA PRO A 43 6.43 25.95 -16.92
C PRO A 43 6.69 27.46 -16.92
N SER A 44 7.89 27.87 -16.52
CA SER A 44 8.32 29.24 -16.75
C SER A 44 8.34 29.44 -18.27
N PRO A 45 7.62 30.44 -18.82
CA PRO A 45 7.72 30.72 -20.25
C PRO A 45 9.20 30.94 -20.59
N PRO A 46 9.69 30.42 -21.72
CA PRO A 46 11.05 30.71 -22.13
C PRO A 46 11.22 32.24 -22.15
N PRO A 47 12.35 32.78 -21.65
CA PRO A 47 12.60 34.20 -21.80
C PRO A 47 12.49 34.53 -23.29
N SER A 48 11.64 35.50 -23.62
CA SER A 48 11.50 35.98 -24.99
C SER A 48 12.83 36.54 -25.44
N VAL A 49 13.59 35.77 -26.23
CA VAL A 49 14.82 36.25 -26.87
C VAL A 49 14.41 36.98 -28.16
N ILE A 50 13.77 38.13 -28.03
CA ILE A 50 13.68 39.13 -29.10
C ILE A 50 13.76 40.52 -28.44
N GLU A 51 14.99 41.04 -28.31
CA GLU A 51 15.20 42.48 -28.30
C GLU A 51 15.11 42.93 -29.77
N GLU A 52 14.12 43.77 -30.09
CA GLU A 52 13.84 44.39 -31.39
C GLU A 52 13.18 43.51 -32.48
N TYR A 53 11.86 43.70 -32.65
CA TYR A 53 11.22 43.47 -33.94
C TYR A 53 11.61 44.62 -34.88
N GLY A 54 12.30 44.33 -35.97
CA GLY A 54 12.49 45.29 -37.05
C GLY A 54 11.18 45.54 -37.81
N ASP A 55 11.01 46.74 -38.37
CA ASP A 55 9.79 47.27 -39.01
C ASP A 55 9.17 46.39 -40.11
N ASP A 56 9.88 45.36 -40.60
CA ASP A 56 9.45 44.47 -41.69
C ASP A 56 9.10 43.03 -41.24
N THR A 57 9.01 42.75 -39.94
CA THR A 57 8.70 41.40 -39.44
C THR A 57 7.19 41.25 -39.16
N PRO A 58 6.43 40.41 -39.89
CA PRO A 58 5.02 40.19 -39.56
C PRO A 58 4.89 39.58 -38.15
N PRO A 59 3.87 39.98 -37.37
CA PRO A 59 3.69 39.50 -36.00
C PRO A 59 3.50 37.97 -35.96
N PRO A 60 3.94 37.29 -34.88
CA PRO A 60 3.80 35.85 -34.77
C PRO A 60 2.33 35.44 -34.91
N THR A 61 2.04 34.57 -35.88
CA THR A 61 0.71 33.99 -36.09
C THR A 61 0.27 33.22 -34.84
N GLU A 62 -0.67 33.77 -34.06
CA GLU A 62 -1.16 33.26 -32.76
C GLU A 62 -1.93 31.91 -32.80
N ILE A 63 -1.75 31.05 -33.81
CA ILE A 63 -2.71 29.95 -34.08
C ILE A 63 -2.21 28.55 -33.68
N ASN A 64 -0.95 28.36 -33.24
CA ASN A 64 -0.47 27.05 -32.75
C ASN A 64 -0.16 27.00 -31.23
N ASP A 65 -0.04 28.14 -30.56
CA ASP A 65 0.42 28.19 -29.16
C ASP A 65 -0.65 27.76 -28.15
N VAL A 66 -1.94 27.90 -28.48
CA VAL A 66 -3.03 27.59 -27.54
C VAL A 66 -3.18 26.08 -27.35
N GLU A 67 -3.10 25.30 -28.43
CA GLU A 67 -3.20 23.84 -28.36
C GLU A 67 -1.97 23.21 -27.69
N GLU A 68 -0.76 23.68 -27.99
CA GLU A 68 0.47 23.25 -27.30
C GLU A 68 0.46 23.63 -25.83
N LYS A 69 -0.07 24.81 -25.47
CA LYS A 69 -0.18 25.24 -24.07
C LYS A 69 -1.25 24.47 -23.30
N ILE A 70 -2.37 24.12 -23.94
CA ILE A 70 -3.38 23.24 -23.33
C ILE A 70 -2.82 21.83 -23.15
N ALA A 71 -2.09 21.31 -24.14
CA ALA A 71 -1.44 20.00 -24.05
C ALA A 71 -0.35 19.98 -22.97
N SER A 72 0.43 21.06 -22.81
CA SER A 72 1.46 21.16 -21.76
C SER A 72 0.86 21.28 -20.36
N VAL A 73 -0.20 22.07 -20.18
CA VAL A 73 -0.94 22.15 -18.90
C VAL A 73 -1.59 20.80 -18.57
N ALA A 74 -2.25 20.15 -19.53
CA ALA A 74 -2.82 18.82 -19.32
C ALA A 74 -1.76 17.76 -19.00
N ALA A 75 -0.58 17.85 -19.62
CA ALA A 75 0.56 16.98 -19.35
C ALA A 75 1.17 17.20 -17.96
N LEU A 76 1.09 18.41 -17.40
CA LEU A 76 1.55 18.70 -16.04
C LEU A 76 0.54 18.27 -14.97
N ASN A 77 -0.77 18.43 -15.25
CA ASN A 77 -1.84 18.00 -14.35
C ASN A 77 -1.81 16.49 -14.04
N VAL A 78 -1.15 15.66 -14.87
CA VAL A 78 -0.99 14.22 -14.59
C VAL A 78 -0.18 13.97 -13.31
N PHE A 79 0.67 14.92 -12.90
CA PHE A 79 1.50 14.83 -11.70
C PHE A 79 0.80 15.38 -10.45
N ASP A 80 -0.34 16.05 -10.61
CA ASP A 80 -1.07 16.65 -9.49
C ASP A 80 -1.59 15.60 -8.52
N ASN A 81 -1.35 15.85 -7.23
CA ASN A 81 -1.72 14.94 -6.14
C ASN A 81 -1.19 13.50 -6.37
N LYS A 82 0.00 13.39 -6.95
CA LYS A 82 0.70 12.11 -7.16
C LYS A 82 1.97 12.02 -6.35
N LEU A 83 2.33 10.77 -6.05
CA LEU A 83 3.64 10.38 -5.56
C LEU A 83 4.32 9.53 -6.64
N LEU A 84 5.65 9.56 -6.67
CA LEU A 84 6.43 8.65 -7.49
C LEU A 84 6.74 7.38 -6.71
N ARG A 85 6.35 6.24 -7.25
CA ARG A 85 6.70 4.91 -6.75
C ARG A 85 7.69 4.24 -7.69
N ALA A 86 8.87 3.94 -7.16
CA ALA A 86 9.95 3.29 -7.90
C ALA A 86 10.26 1.91 -7.29
N ARG A 87 10.57 0.95 -8.16
CA ARG A 87 10.83 -0.44 -7.82
C ARG A 87 12.27 -0.64 -7.33
N LYS A 88 12.43 -1.46 -6.29
CA LYS A 88 13.74 -1.92 -5.82
C LYS A 88 14.30 -3.04 -6.68
N ASP A 89 15.62 -3.12 -6.76
CA ASP A 89 16.31 -4.20 -7.44
C ASP A 89 16.32 -5.47 -6.57
N LEU A 90 15.30 -6.29 -6.75
CA LEU A 90 15.10 -7.53 -6.02
C LEU A 90 14.64 -8.63 -6.98
N PRO A 91 15.13 -9.88 -6.81
CA PRO A 91 14.78 -10.99 -7.71
C PRO A 91 13.29 -11.33 -7.68
N THR A 92 12.61 -11.03 -6.57
CA THR A 92 11.17 -11.30 -6.41
C THR A 92 10.26 -10.20 -6.96
N THR A 93 10.80 -9.21 -7.67
CA THR A 93 10.04 -8.11 -8.27
C THR A 93 10.09 -8.18 -9.79
N VAL A 94 9.03 -7.72 -10.45
CA VAL A 94 8.93 -7.61 -11.92
C VAL A 94 8.95 -6.14 -12.32
N SER A 95 9.24 -5.83 -13.58
CA SER A 95 9.27 -4.43 -14.04
C SER A 95 7.97 -3.68 -13.76
N CYS A 96 8.05 -2.35 -13.60
CA CYS A 96 6.88 -1.51 -13.33
C CYS A 96 5.78 -1.68 -14.38
N ALA A 97 6.15 -1.81 -15.66
CA ALA A 97 5.21 -2.06 -16.76
C ALA A 97 4.45 -3.39 -16.59
N VAL A 98 5.14 -4.48 -16.22
CA VAL A 98 4.50 -5.78 -15.99
C VAL A 98 3.62 -5.74 -14.73
N SER A 99 4.09 -5.08 -13.66
CA SER A 99 3.29 -4.90 -12.44
C SER A 99 1.99 -4.13 -12.72
N HIS A 100 2.09 -3.03 -13.49
CA HIS A 100 0.93 -2.21 -13.88
C HIS A 100 -0.06 -2.96 -14.76
N ALA A 101 0.42 -3.70 -15.77
CA ALA A 101 -0.42 -4.53 -16.62
C ALA A 101 -1.19 -5.60 -15.82
N ASN A 102 -0.53 -6.23 -14.84
CA ASN A 102 -1.20 -7.16 -13.94
C ASN A 102 -2.24 -6.46 -13.06
N TRP A 103 -1.96 -5.27 -12.55
CA TRP A 103 -2.93 -4.50 -11.77
C TRP A 103 -4.18 -4.15 -12.60
N LEU A 104 -4.01 -3.67 -13.83
CA LEU A 104 -5.13 -3.38 -14.75
C LEU A 104 -5.99 -4.62 -14.98
N ARG A 105 -5.36 -5.76 -15.27
CA ARG A 105 -6.04 -7.01 -15.63
C ARG A 105 -6.72 -7.70 -14.44
N LEU A 106 -6.08 -7.69 -13.27
CA LEU A 106 -6.45 -8.53 -12.14
C LEU A 106 -7.11 -7.78 -10.98
N ILE A 107 -6.82 -6.48 -10.81
CA ILE A 107 -7.22 -5.72 -9.62
C ILE A 107 -8.34 -4.73 -9.94
N VAL A 108 -8.25 -4.01 -11.05
CA VAL A 108 -9.20 -2.91 -11.35
C VAL A 108 -10.64 -3.38 -11.38
N CYS A 109 -10.92 -4.58 -11.88
CA CYS A 109 -12.28 -5.12 -11.94
C CYS A 109 -12.82 -5.61 -10.59
N LEU A 110 -11.99 -5.73 -9.55
CA LEU A 110 -12.40 -6.23 -8.24
C LEU A 110 -12.94 -5.15 -7.31
N PHE A 111 -12.73 -3.87 -7.62
CA PHE A 111 -13.03 -2.74 -6.73
C PHE A 111 -13.52 -1.53 -7.52
N GLU A 112 -14.23 -0.60 -6.86
CA GLU A 112 -14.54 0.67 -7.52
C GLU A 112 -13.24 1.45 -7.75
N PRO A 113 -13.14 2.28 -8.80
CA PRO A 113 -11.97 3.15 -9.01
C PRO A 113 -11.65 4.03 -7.79
N ALA A 114 -12.67 4.56 -7.11
CA ALA A 114 -12.51 5.37 -5.90
C ALA A 114 -11.97 4.58 -4.69
N GLN A 115 -12.03 3.24 -4.72
CA GLN A 115 -11.52 2.37 -3.66
C GLN A 115 -10.07 1.95 -3.87
N LEU A 116 -9.45 2.32 -4.98
CA LEU A 116 -8.07 1.96 -5.32
C LEU A 116 -7.17 3.19 -5.24
N VAL A 117 -5.95 3.00 -4.71
CA VAL A 117 -4.84 3.92 -5.00
C VAL A 117 -4.57 3.81 -6.49
N GLN A 118 -5.06 4.79 -7.25
CA GLN A 118 -4.91 4.80 -8.70
C GLN A 118 -3.45 4.94 -9.06
N GLN A 119 -3.04 4.22 -10.12
CA GLN A 119 -1.66 4.22 -10.59
C GLN A 119 -1.56 4.22 -12.11
N CYS A 120 -0.59 4.95 -12.65
CA CYS A 120 -0.23 4.97 -14.07
C CYS A 120 1.29 4.96 -14.25
N LEU A 121 1.74 4.55 -15.44
CA LEU A 121 3.16 4.54 -15.79
C LEU A 121 3.68 5.96 -16.00
N VAL A 122 4.95 6.16 -15.71
CA VAL A 122 5.70 7.37 -16.03
C VAL A 122 7.12 7.01 -16.44
N GLN A 123 7.67 7.64 -17.47
CA GLN A 123 9.04 7.38 -17.93
C GLN A 123 10.08 7.99 -16.99
N LEU A 124 11.11 7.21 -16.65
CA LEU A 124 12.20 7.63 -15.75
C LEU A 124 13.49 8.00 -16.47
N ARG A 125 13.67 7.53 -17.70
CA ARG A 125 14.97 7.58 -18.39
C ARG A 125 15.36 8.95 -18.94
N PRO A 126 14.46 9.77 -19.53
CA PRO A 126 14.87 11.09 -20.05
C PRO A 126 15.62 11.92 -18.98
N ALA A 127 15.14 11.91 -17.74
CA ALA A 127 15.74 12.62 -16.62
C ALA A 127 16.75 11.78 -15.79
N LYS A 128 17.12 10.57 -16.22
CA LYS A 128 17.99 9.63 -15.49
C LYS A 128 17.62 9.50 -14.00
N VAL A 129 16.33 9.42 -13.70
CA VAL A 129 15.80 9.55 -12.33
C VAL A 129 16.38 8.48 -11.40
N THR A 130 16.41 7.22 -11.86
CA THR A 130 16.91 6.08 -11.08
C THR A 130 18.37 6.27 -10.63
N GLU A 131 19.24 6.74 -11.53
CA GLU A 131 20.66 6.95 -11.24
C GLU A 131 20.84 8.01 -10.15
N HIS A 132 20.20 9.17 -10.31
CA HIS A 132 20.25 10.26 -9.33
C HIS A 132 19.70 9.85 -7.96
N LEU A 133 18.59 9.10 -7.93
CA LEU A 133 17.99 8.63 -6.67
C LEU A 133 18.88 7.59 -5.98
N ASN A 134 19.50 6.67 -6.73
CA ASN A 134 20.43 5.70 -6.15
C ASN A 134 21.69 6.36 -5.58
N GLN A 135 22.25 7.37 -6.28
CA GLN A 135 23.35 8.18 -5.75
C GLN A 135 22.98 8.89 -4.45
N LYS A 136 21.76 9.47 -4.37
CA LYS A 136 21.25 10.08 -3.13
C LYS A 136 21.12 9.06 -2.00
N LEU A 137 20.55 7.89 -2.25
CA LEU A 137 20.42 6.81 -1.26
C LEU A 137 21.79 6.38 -0.72
N LEU A 138 22.76 6.16 -1.61
CA LEU A 138 24.15 5.85 -1.23
C LEU A 138 24.77 6.94 -0.36
N SER A 139 24.64 8.20 -0.76
CA SER A 139 25.18 9.33 0.01
C SER A 139 24.59 9.40 1.43
N TRP A 140 23.29 9.15 1.57
CA TRP A 140 22.62 9.14 2.87
C TRP A 140 23.10 8.02 3.78
N GLU A 141 23.35 6.84 3.23
CA GLU A 141 23.89 5.70 4.00
C GLU A 141 25.29 6.04 4.55
N HIS A 142 26.14 6.71 3.75
CA HIS A 142 27.46 7.15 4.19
C HIS A 142 27.42 8.32 5.19
N SER A 143 26.51 9.28 5.03
CA SER A 143 26.38 10.43 5.93
C SER A 143 25.71 10.09 7.26
N SER A 144 24.78 9.13 7.28
CA SER A 144 24.07 8.69 8.50
C SER A 144 24.95 7.96 9.51
N MET A 145 26.18 7.58 9.12
CA MET A 145 27.18 7.01 10.02
C MET A 145 27.77 8.04 11.03
N LYS A 146 27.40 9.33 10.93
CA LYS A 146 28.00 10.42 11.74
C LYS A 146 27.07 11.17 12.71
N GLY A 147 25.82 10.78 12.92
CA GLY A 147 24.97 11.57 13.82
C GLY A 147 23.65 10.93 14.24
N SER A 148 23.52 10.76 15.56
CA SER A 148 22.30 10.37 16.27
C SER A 148 21.25 11.49 16.23
N LEU A 149 20.50 11.62 15.14
CA LEU A 149 19.19 12.29 15.17
C LEU A 149 18.22 11.54 14.26
N SER A 150 17.14 11.01 14.83
CA SER A 150 16.03 10.42 14.09
C SER A 150 15.20 11.51 13.40
N SER A 151 15.67 11.98 12.24
CA SER A 151 14.82 12.74 11.32
C SER A 151 13.90 11.78 10.55
N PRO A 152 12.63 12.13 10.29
CA PRO A 152 11.72 11.34 9.43
C PRO A 152 12.26 11.09 8.02
N ASP A 153 13.26 11.86 7.58
CA ASP A 153 13.89 11.72 6.26
C ASP A 153 15.02 10.67 6.22
N ILE A 154 15.33 10.01 7.34
CA ILE A 154 16.44 9.04 7.39
C ILE A 154 15.96 7.66 6.99
N ARG A 155 16.63 7.12 5.97
CA ARG A 155 16.45 5.75 5.51
C ARG A 155 16.78 4.74 6.63
N PRO A 156 15.85 3.85 7.04
CA PRO A 156 16.11 2.90 8.11
C PRO A 156 17.27 1.94 7.80
N ALA A 157 18.17 1.69 8.78
CA ALA A 157 19.36 0.85 8.60
C ALA A 157 19.09 -0.54 8.00
N LYS A 158 17.97 -1.17 8.39
CA LYS A 158 17.53 -2.48 7.83
C LYS A 158 17.20 -2.46 6.33
N ARG A 159 17.21 -1.29 5.70
CA ARG A 159 16.91 -1.09 4.28
C ARG A 159 18.16 -0.72 3.46
N HIS A 160 19.29 -0.50 4.12
CA HIS A 160 20.55 -0.17 3.48
C HIS A 160 21.04 -1.30 2.57
N GLY A 161 21.80 -0.95 1.54
CA GLY A 161 22.35 -1.92 0.57
C GLY A 161 21.36 -2.46 -0.47
N VAL A 162 20.10 -2.04 -0.47
CA VAL A 162 19.12 -2.36 -1.53
C VAL A 162 18.70 -1.07 -2.23
N TYR A 163 18.82 -1.02 -3.56
CA TYR A 163 18.62 0.21 -4.35
C TYR A 163 17.50 0.05 -5.38
N LEU A 164 17.21 1.11 -6.14
CA LEU A 164 16.25 1.06 -7.24
C LEU A 164 16.83 0.28 -8.41
N ALA A 165 15.98 -0.49 -9.09
CA ALA A 165 16.34 -1.16 -10.33
C ALA A 165 16.37 -0.18 -11.50
N ASP A 166 17.20 -0.44 -12.51
CA ASP A 166 17.15 0.26 -13.79
C ASP A 166 15.90 -0.16 -14.58
N ASP A 167 14.77 0.45 -14.23
CA ASP A 167 13.48 0.27 -14.88
C ASP A 167 13.22 1.42 -15.86
N LEU A 168 12.58 1.12 -16.98
CA LEU A 168 12.15 2.13 -17.96
C LEU A 168 11.11 3.09 -17.35
N TYR A 169 10.27 2.54 -16.46
CA TYR A 169 9.11 3.22 -15.91
C TYR A 169 9.10 3.22 -14.39
N GLY A 170 8.52 4.26 -13.81
CA GLY A 170 8.00 4.30 -12.46
C GLY A 170 6.47 4.23 -12.48
N LEU A 171 5.86 4.38 -11.31
CA LEU A 171 4.42 4.56 -11.18
C LEU A 171 4.12 5.89 -10.51
N LEU A 172 3.26 6.70 -11.14
CA LEU A 172 2.58 7.78 -10.43
C LEU A 172 1.41 7.15 -9.68
N ILE A 173 1.38 7.32 -8.36
CA ILE A 173 0.31 6.81 -7.50
C ILE A 173 -0.45 7.96 -6.86
N THR A 174 -1.74 7.77 -6.61
CA THR A 174 -2.54 8.77 -5.87
C THR A 174 -1.92 9.05 -4.50
N ASP A 175 -1.69 10.33 -4.20
CA ASP A 175 -1.19 10.75 -2.89
C ASP A 175 -2.31 10.60 -1.85
N MET A 176 -2.11 9.65 -0.93
CA MET A 176 -2.97 9.43 0.25
C MET A 176 -2.27 9.87 1.54
N SER A 177 -1.22 10.67 1.45
CA SER A 177 -0.58 11.28 2.63
C SER A 177 -1.47 12.36 3.24
N PRO A 178 -1.28 12.69 4.54
CA PRO A 178 -2.07 13.74 5.18
C PRO A 178 -1.93 15.07 4.42
N GLY A 179 -3.05 15.60 3.92
CA GLY A 179 -3.13 16.94 3.35
C GLY A 179 -3.15 18.03 4.43
N HIS A 180 -3.36 19.28 4.03
CA HIS A 180 -3.56 20.38 4.98
C HIS A 180 -4.83 20.15 5.80
N GLY A 181 -4.64 19.62 7.01
CA GLY A 181 -5.68 19.41 8.00
C GLY A 181 -6.29 18.00 8.02
N ASP A 182 -6.22 17.25 6.91
CA ASP A 182 -6.74 15.87 6.84
C ASP A 182 -6.01 14.94 7.82
N GLU A 183 -6.76 14.02 8.44
CA GLU A 183 -6.17 12.92 9.20
C GLU A 183 -6.19 11.63 8.38
N VAL A 184 -5.05 10.94 8.29
CA VAL A 184 -4.95 9.64 7.61
C VAL A 184 -4.75 8.52 8.61
N ILE A 185 -5.44 7.41 8.39
CA ILE A 185 -5.22 6.13 9.06
C ILE A 185 -4.70 5.16 8.01
N GLN A 186 -3.52 4.60 8.26
CA GLN A 186 -2.94 3.58 7.41
C GLN A 186 -2.78 2.28 8.19
N PHE A 187 -3.31 1.18 7.67
CA PHE A 187 -3.06 -0.16 8.20
C PHE A 187 -3.15 -1.23 7.12
N LYS A 188 -2.65 -2.43 7.42
CA LYS A 188 -2.84 -3.60 6.54
C LYS A 188 -4.02 -4.43 7.06
N PRO A 189 -5.13 -4.59 6.31
CA PRO A 189 -6.29 -5.36 6.77
C PRO A 189 -5.98 -6.83 7.03
N LYS A 190 -4.98 -7.39 6.32
CA LYS A 190 -4.57 -8.80 6.40
C LYS A 190 -5.67 -9.77 5.94
N TRP A 191 -5.72 -10.95 6.54
CA TRP A 191 -6.63 -12.04 6.22
C TRP A 191 -7.97 -11.76 6.90
N LEU A 192 -8.97 -11.34 6.12
CA LEU A 192 -10.31 -10.98 6.62
C LEU A 192 -11.21 -12.21 6.82
N LEU A 193 -10.68 -13.40 6.57
CA LEU A 193 -11.27 -14.71 6.85
C LEU A 193 -10.21 -15.61 7.48
N GLN A 194 -10.67 -16.69 8.12
CA GLN A 194 -9.76 -17.73 8.60
C GLN A 194 -9.05 -18.40 7.42
N SER A 195 -7.78 -18.78 7.63
CA SER A 195 -7.03 -19.57 6.65
C SER A 195 -7.74 -20.90 6.39
N PRO A 196 -7.94 -21.32 5.12
CA PRO A 196 -8.50 -22.64 4.83
C PRO A 196 -7.64 -23.79 5.40
N SER A 197 -6.34 -23.55 5.59
CA SER A 197 -5.41 -24.52 6.17
C SER A 197 -5.39 -24.52 7.71
N ALA A 198 -6.15 -23.64 8.37
CA ALA A 198 -6.20 -23.62 9.83
C ALA A 198 -6.88 -24.87 10.40
N PRO A 199 -6.42 -25.43 11.53
CA PRO A 199 -7.06 -26.59 12.16
C PRO A 199 -8.51 -26.29 12.60
N ALA A 200 -9.34 -27.33 12.61
CA ALA A 200 -10.67 -27.25 13.18
C ALA A 200 -10.60 -26.85 14.67
N GLY A 201 -11.43 -25.90 15.09
CA GLY A 201 -11.43 -25.39 16.46
C GLY A 201 -10.33 -24.37 16.77
N ALA A 202 -9.66 -23.81 15.75
CA ALA A 202 -8.67 -22.74 15.94
C ALA A 202 -9.24 -21.58 16.78
N LYS A 203 -8.49 -21.20 17.83
CA LYS A 203 -8.80 -20.08 18.72
C LYS A 203 -8.21 -18.75 18.25
N ARG A 204 -7.29 -18.79 17.28
CA ARG A 204 -6.71 -17.61 16.61
C ARG A 204 -6.95 -17.70 15.11
N CYS A 205 -7.24 -16.56 14.47
CA CYS A 205 -7.11 -16.44 13.02
C CYS A 205 -5.62 -16.46 12.63
N ARG A 206 -5.31 -16.70 11.35
CA ARG A 206 -3.93 -16.75 10.85
C ARG A 206 -3.08 -15.54 11.27
N THR A 207 -3.64 -14.35 11.15
CA THR A 207 -2.93 -13.11 11.51
C THR A 207 -2.63 -13.07 13.00
N CYS A 208 -3.60 -13.40 13.86
CA CYS A 208 -3.42 -13.47 15.31
C CYS A 208 -2.40 -14.55 15.71
N ALA A 209 -2.43 -15.72 15.08
CA ALA A 209 -1.44 -16.78 15.30
C ALA A 209 -0.02 -16.31 14.94
N LYS A 210 0.14 -15.65 13.79
CA LYS A 210 1.43 -15.07 13.36
C LYS A 210 1.91 -13.96 14.31
N VAL A 211 1.02 -13.09 14.77
CA VAL A 211 1.35 -12.04 15.74
C VAL A 211 1.79 -12.65 17.05
N ALA A 212 1.05 -13.63 17.59
CA ALA A 212 1.41 -14.35 18.82
C ALA A 212 2.80 -14.98 18.71
N ARG A 213 3.07 -15.74 17.64
CA ARG A 213 4.39 -16.34 17.38
C ARG A 213 5.50 -15.30 17.33
N THR A 214 5.25 -14.18 16.66
CA THR A 214 6.24 -13.11 16.54
C THR A 214 6.46 -12.41 17.89
N ALA A 215 5.40 -12.20 18.68
CA ALA A 215 5.48 -11.60 20.01
C ALA A 215 6.31 -12.48 20.96
N ALA A 216 6.06 -13.79 20.98
CA ALA A 216 6.85 -14.73 21.77
C ALA A 216 8.33 -14.75 21.36
N LYS A 217 8.60 -14.77 20.05
CA LYS A 217 9.98 -14.66 19.53
C LYS A 217 10.67 -13.38 20.01
N LEU A 218 9.99 -12.24 19.90
CA LEU A 218 10.52 -10.95 20.35
C LEU A 218 10.76 -10.92 21.86
N ALA A 219 9.86 -11.49 22.66
CA ALA A 219 10.00 -11.56 24.10
C ALA A 219 11.22 -12.40 24.53
N ARG A 220 11.56 -13.45 23.76
CA ARG A 220 12.78 -14.25 23.99
C ARG A 220 14.06 -13.48 23.65
N GLU A 221 14.04 -12.71 22.57
CA GLU A 221 15.20 -11.94 22.11
C GLU A 221 15.41 -10.65 22.94
N ASN A 222 14.32 -10.07 23.44
CA ASN A 222 14.32 -8.85 24.21
C ASN A 222 13.19 -8.92 25.27
N PRO A 223 13.52 -9.28 26.53
CA PRO A 223 12.56 -9.32 27.62
C PRO A 223 11.84 -7.97 27.80
N GLY A 224 10.51 -7.97 27.65
CA GLY A 224 9.66 -6.77 27.71
C GLY A 224 9.24 -6.23 26.33
N ALA A 225 9.87 -6.68 25.24
CA ALA A 225 9.39 -6.37 23.90
C ALA A 225 8.05 -7.08 23.63
N THR A 226 7.06 -6.33 23.18
CA THR A 226 5.75 -6.87 22.80
C THR A 226 5.42 -6.50 21.37
N LYS A 227 4.74 -7.40 20.66
CA LYS A 227 4.16 -7.10 19.35
C LYS A 227 2.65 -7.00 19.48
N LYS A 228 2.15 -5.78 19.34
CA LYS A 228 0.71 -5.51 19.26
C LYS A 228 0.20 -5.72 17.85
N GLY A 229 -1.09 -6.03 17.76
CA GLY A 229 -1.85 -6.15 16.53
C GLY A 229 -3.32 -6.31 16.86
N PHE A 230 -4.18 -6.18 15.86
CA PHE A 230 -5.61 -6.42 15.99
C PHE A 230 -6.02 -7.73 15.31
N CYS A 231 -7.22 -8.21 15.59
CA CYS A 231 -7.80 -9.33 14.85
C CYS A 231 -8.47 -8.81 13.57
N PRO A 232 -8.03 -9.21 12.37
CA PRO A 232 -8.65 -8.78 11.12
C PRO A 232 -10.13 -9.13 10.97
N LEU A 233 -10.58 -10.20 11.61
CA LEU A 233 -11.98 -10.62 11.53
C LEU A 233 -12.91 -9.59 12.17
N ASP A 234 -12.41 -8.83 13.16
CA ASP A 234 -13.17 -7.75 13.81
C ASP A 234 -13.45 -6.59 12.84
N LEU A 235 -12.63 -6.39 11.80
CA LEU A 235 -12.83 -5.32 10.80
C LEU A 235 -14.07 -5.53 9.90
N VAL A 236 -14.53 -6.77 9.80
CA VAL A 236 -15.67 -7.18 8.96
C VAL A 236 -16.77 -7.86 9.80
N SER A 237 -16.70 -7.73 11.12
CA SER A 237 -17.71 -8.25 12.05
C SER A 237 -18.99 -7.41 11.95
N GLU A 238 -20.13 -8.05 12.13
CA GLU A 238 -21.42 -7.36 12.29
C GLU A 238 -21.67 -6.94 13.74
N ASN A 239 -20.82 -7.39 14.68
CA ASN A 239 -20.93 -7.04 16.08
C ASN A 239 -20.18 -5.74 16.40
N SER A 240 -20.92 -4.69 16.78
CA SER A 240 -20.35 -3.39 17.16
C SER A 240 -19.30 -3.47 18.27
N ARG A 241 -19.35 -4.46 19.16
CA ARG A 241 -18.33 -4.66 20.20
C ARG A 241 -16.99 -5.07 19.61
N ASP A 242 -16.99 -5.91 18.59
CA ASP A 242 -15.77 -6.32 17.88
C ASP A 242 -15.17 -5.13 17.13
N ILE A 243 -16.03 -4.36 16.43
CA ILE A 243 -15.61 -3.14 15.73
C ILE A 243 -14.99 -2.14 16.70
N SER A 244 -15.67 -1.79 17.80
CA SER A 244 -15.12 -0.88 18.80
C SER A 244 -13.77 -1.37 19.36
N TRP A 245 -13.58 -2.68 19.50
CA TRP A 245 -12.29 -3.23 19.95
C TRP A 245 -11.18 -3.06 18.92
N VAL A 246 -11.41 -3.40 17.64
CA VAL A 246 -10.37 -3.20 16.62
C VAL A 246 -10.02 -1.71 16.44
N ILE A 247 -11.02 -0.82 16.53
CA ILE A 247 -10.80 0.63 16.52
C ILE A 247 -9.86 1.05 17.66
N SER A 248 -10.07 0.54 18.87
CA SER A 248 -9.21 0.85 20.03
C SER A 248 -7.76 0.37 19.82
N GLN A 249 -7.53 -0.64 18.96
CA GLN A 249 -6.20 -1.14 18.62
C GLN A 249 -5.53 -0.37 17.47
N LEU A 250 -6.32 0.23 16.56
CA LEU A 250 -5.81 1.06 15.48
C LEU A 250 -5.31 2.43 15.97
N GLY A 251 -5.76 2.85 17.17
CA GLY A 251 -5.34 4.08 17.83
C GLY A 251 -5.97 5.34 17.23
N GLY A 252 -5.71 6.47 17.87
CA GLY A 252 -6.27 7.77 17.49
C GLY A 252 -6.96 8.46 18.67
N ASN A 253 -7.33 9.73 18.48
CA ASN A 253 -8.16 10.44 19.43
C ASN A 253 -9.62 9.89 19.40
N PRO A 254 -10.44 10.10 20.45
CA PRO A 254 -11.81 9.59 20.52
C PRO A 254 -12.70 9.98 19.35
N SER A 255 -12.60 11.21 18.85
CA SER A 255 -13.38 11.69 17.70
C SER A 255 -13.07 10.88 16.44
N LYS A 256 -11.79 10.68 16.15
CA LYS A 256 -11.28 9.87 15.04
C LYS A 256 -11.73 8.41 15.14
N ALA A 257 -11.67 7.85 16.35
CA ALA A 257 -12.11 6.49 16.61
C ALA A 257 -13.60 6.31 16.31
N LEU A 258 -14.45 7.24 16.75
CA LEU A 258 -15.89 7.21 16.50
C LEU A 258 -16.23 7.29 15.01
N ARG A 259 -15.56 8.18 14.27
CA ARG A 259 -15.77 8.33 12.82
C ARG A 259 -15.32 7.09 12.05
N LEU A 260 -14.15 6.53 12.40
CA LEU A 260 -13.68 5.28 11.81
C LEU A 260 -14.62 4.11 12.16
N GLN A 261 -15.19 4.06 13.36
CA GLN A 261 -16.20 3.06 13.73
C GLN A 261 -17.42 3.16 12.82
N ARG A 262 -18.01 4.36 12.67
CA ARG A 262 -19.17 4.57 11.79
C ARG A 262 -18.89 4.17 10.35
N TRP A 263 -17.71 4.52 9.84
CA TRP A 263 -17.27 4.09 8.52
C TRP A 263 -17.10 2.57 8.45
N LEU A 264 -16.53 1.91 9.46
CA LEU A 264 -16.41 0.45 9.49
C LEU A 264 -17.77 -0.25 9.49
N GLU A 265 -18.75 0.29 10.19
CA GLU A 265 -20.11 -0.23 10.28
C GLU A 265 -20.86 -0.16 8.92
N SER A 266 -20.58 0.86 8.10
CA SER A 266 -21.31 1.10 6.84
C SER A 266 -20.55 0.74 5.57
N ASN A 267 -19.21 0.69 5.57
CA ASN A 267 -18.44 0.50 4.34
C ASN A 267 -18.64 -0.88 3.70
N THR A 268 -18.50 -0.92 2.37
CA THR A 268 -18.52 -2.14 1.56
C THR A 268 -17.13 -2.60 1.13
N LEU A 269 -16.10 -1.75 1.23
CA LEU A 269 -14.74 -2.00 0.75
C LEU A 269 -14.11 -3.23 1.41
N LEU A 270 -14.12 -3.30 2.74
CA LEU A 270 -13.50 -4.44 3.45
C LEU A 270 -14.29 -5.73 3.26
N LYS A 271 -15.61 -5.67 3.13
CA LYS A 271 -16.45 -6.83 2.80
C LYS A 271 -16.14 -7.34 1.39
N ARG A 272 -16.00 -6.45 0.41
CA ARG A 272 -15.59 -6.78 -0.96
C ARG A 272 -14.18 -7.39 -1.00
N LEU A 273 -13.23 -6.80 -0.26
CA LEU A 273 -11.87 -7.35 -0.13
C LEU A 273 -11.89 -8.75 0.47
N ARG A 274 -12.67 -8.98 1.53
CA ARG A 274 -12.88 -10.30 2.15
C ARG A 274 -13.41 -11.32 1.15
N ASP A 275 -14.45 -10.96 0.40
CA ASP A 275 -15.10 -11.85 -0.55
C ASP A 275 -14.15 -12.19 -1.71
N ALA A 276 -13.38 -11.21 -2.20
CA ALA A 276 -12.31 -11.45 -3.18
C ALA A 276 -11.23 -12.40 -2.63
N GLN A 277 -10.77 -12.21 -1.38
CA GLN A 277 -9.81 -13.12 -0.73
C GLN A 277 -10.35 -14.56 -0.61
N CYS A 278 -11.65 -14.73 -0.41
CA CYS A 278 -12.32 -16.04 -0.33
C CYS A 278 -12.42 -16.71 -1.71
N ASN A 279 -12.89 -15.96 -2.69
CA ASN A 279 -13.17 -16.50 -4.03
C ASN A 279 -11.89 -16.92 -4.76
N LEU A 280 -10.79 -16.20 -4.53
CA LEU A 280 -9.50 -16.45 -5.16
C LEU A 280 -8.68 -17.56 -4.50
N ASP A 281 -8.97 -17.93 -3.25
CA ASP A 281 -8.28 -19.01 -2.55
C ASP A 281 -9.20 -19.76 -1.59
N ARG A 282 -9.65 -20.93 -2.04
CA ARG A 282 -10.52 -21.85 -1.28
C ARG A 282 -9.78 -22.99 -0.60
N LYS A 283 -8.52 -23.23 -0.95
CA LYS A 283 -7.76 -24.43 -0.54
C LYS A 283 -6.65 -24.11 0.46
N GLY A 284 -6.25 -22.85 0.56
CA GLY A 284 -5.18 -22.42 1.45
C GLY A 284 -3.80 -22.77 0.90
N THR A 285 -2.79 -22.65 1.76
CA THR A 285 -1.38 -22.59 1.32
C THR A 285 -0.77 -23.94 0.97
N PHE A 286 -1.29 -25.05 1.49
CA PHE A 286 -0.67 -26.37 1.27
C PHE A 286 -1.09 -27.03 -0.04
N GLU A 287 -2.39 -26.95 -0.35
CA GLU A 287 -3.00 -27.62 -1.49
C GLU A 287 -2.91 -26.84 -2.79
N THR A 288 -2.56 -25.55 -2.72
CA THR A 288 -2.51 -24.68 -3.90
C THR A 288 -1.10 -24.62 -4.48
N ASP A 289 -1.02 -24.64 -5.81
CA ASP A 289 0.21 -24.39 -6.56
C ASP A 289 0.65 -22.93 -6.36
N PRO A 290 1.89 -22.65 -5.91
CA PRO A 290 2.43 -21.30 -5.86
C PRO A 290 2.40 -20.55 -7.20
N GLY A 291 2.38 -21.26 -8.34
CA GLY A 291 2.22 -20.69 -9.68
C GLY A 291 0.80 -20.22 -9.99
N ASP A 292 -0.21 -20.70 -9.26
CA ASP A 292 -1.62 -20.35 -9.51
C ASP A 292 -1.85 -18.84 -9.35
N GLU A 293 -2.36 -18.21 -10.40
CA GLU A 293 -2.54 -16.76 -10.43
C GLU A 293 -3.60 -16.27 -9.46
N SER A 294 -4.69 -17.02 -9.28
CA SER A 294 -5.76 -16.65 -8.34
C SER A 294 -5.24 -16.68 -6.91
N PHE A 295 -4.46 -17.70 -6.56
CA PHE A 295 -3.82 -17.81 -5.26
C PHE A 295 -2.81 -16.70 -5.01
N ARG A 296 -1.94 -16.40 -5.98
CA ARG A 296 -1.00 -15.27 -5.88
C ARG A 296 -1.74 -13.94 -5.70
N LEU A 297 -2.86 -13.76 -6.39
CA LEU A 297 -3.72 -12.59 -6.25
C LEU A 297 -4.37 -12.53 -4.86
N ALA A 298 -4.86 -13.64 -4.32
CA ALA A 298 -5.36 -13.72 -2.94
C ALA A 298 -4.26 -13.31 -1.94
N MET A 299 -3.03 -13.79 -2.13
CA MET A 299 -1.87 -13.44 -1.32
C MET A 299 -1.46 -11.96 -1.46
N THR A 300 -1.67 -11.35 -2.63
CA THR A 300 -1.56 -9.89 -2.83
C THR A 300 -2.61 -9.15 -2.00
N LEU A 301 -3.89 -9.52 -2.11
CA LEU A 301 -4.99 -8.88 -1.38
C LEU A 301 -4.84 -9.01 0.14
N ARG A 302 -4.23 -10.09 0.65
CA ARG A 302 -3.94 -10.30 2.08
C ARG A 302 -2.76 -9.48 2.61
N ASP A 303 -1.98 -8.84 1.74
CA ASP A 303 -0.84 -8.02 2.11
C ASP A 303 -0.90 -6.57 1.56
N CYS A 304 -2.08 -6.16 1.08
CA CYS A 304 -2.37 -4.78 0.72
C CYS A 304 -2.36 -3.84 1.96
N SER A 305 -2.30 -2.55 1.69
CA SER A 305 -2.46 -1.48 2.67
C SER A 305 -3.77 -0.75 2.42
N LEU A 306 -4.49 -0.39 3.48
CA LEU A 306 -5.67 0.48 3.45
C LEU A 306 -5.28 1.86 3.98
N TYR A 307 -5.69 2.89 3.25
CA TYR A 307 -5.58 4.30 3.61
C TYR A 307 -7.00 4.84 3.79
N VAL A 308 -7.31 5.34 4.98
CA VAL A 308 -8.58 6.01 5.28
C VAL A 308 -8.28 7.46 5.60
N ARG A 309 -8.77 8.38 4.78
CA ARG A 309 -8.59 9.83 4.92
C ARG A 309 -9.87 10.45 5.46
N LEU A 310 -9.75 11.09 6.61
CA LEU A 310 -10.84 11.70 7.35
C LEU A 310 -10.76 13.23 7.21
N PRO A 311 -11.79 13.89 6.65
CA PRO A 311 -11.84 15.35 6.58
C PRO A 311 -11.84 16.00 7.97
N VAL A 312 -11.24 17.18 8.10
CA VAL A 312 -10.96 17.85 9.39
C VAL A 312 -12.21 18.23 10.18
N ASP A 313 -13.21 18.76 9.49
CA ASP A 313 -14.33 19.45 10.12
C ASP A 313 -15.34 18.50 10.79
N GLY A 314 -15.20 17.19 10.60
CA GLY A 314 -16.04 16.16 11.21
C GLY A 314 -17.52 16.26 10.84
N LYS A 315 -17.88 17.15 9.92
CA LYS A 315 -19.25 17.39 9.45
C LYS A 315 -19.57 16.57 8.20
N ASP A 316 -18.53 16.19 7.45
CA ASP A 316 -18.68 15.51 6.17
C ASP A 316 -18.10 14.07 6.22
N ASP A 317 -18.66 13.20 7.08
CA ASP A 317 -18.30 11.78 7.08
C ASP A 317 -18.63 11.08 5.73
N ASP A 318 -19.54 11.65 4.94
CA ASP A 318 -19.83 11.23 3.56
C ASP A 318 -18.65 11.45 2.60
N LYS A 319 -17.67 12.28 2.98
CA LYS A 319 -16.44 12.54 2.21
C LYS A 319 -15.25 11.70 2.68
N ILE A 320 -15.45 10.73 3.59
CA ILE A 320 -14.38 9.81 4.00
C ILE A 320 -13.92 9.02 2.77
N GLU A 321 -12.65 9.19 2.43
CA GLU A 321 -12.04 8.48 1.32
C GLU A 321 -11.25 7.29 1.84
N ALA A 322 -11.52 6.11 1.28
CA ALA A 322 -10.82 4.89 1.64
C ALA A 322 -10.28 4.17 0.41
N ARG A 323 -8.96 3.97 0.35
CA ARG A 323 -8.28 3.37 -0.79
C ARG A 323 -7.36 2.24 -0.37
N ILE A 324 -7.37 1.14 -1.13
CA ILE A 324 -6.38 0.07 -1.00
C ILE A 324 -5.21 0.28 -1.98
N GLY A 325 -4.00 0.06 -1.49
CA GLY A 325 -2.74 0.13 -2.23
C GLY A 325 -1.83 -1.06 -1.94
N ASP A 326 -0.59 -1.03 -2.45
CA ASP A 326 0.38 -2.13 -2.38
C ASP A 326 -0.11 -3.44 -3.04
N LEU A 327 -0.66 -3.33 -4.26
CA LEU A 327 -1.35 -4.40 -4.98
C LEU A 327 -0.49 -5.06 -6.08
N ASP A 328 0.83 -5.13 -5.89
CA ASP A 328 1.70 -5.89 -6.80
C ASP A 328 1.41 -7.40 -6.67
N LEU A 329 1.24 -8.09 -7.80
CA LEU A 329 1.06 -9.54 -7.82
C LEU A 329 2.26 -10.23 -7.15
N LYS A 330 2.00 -11.12 -6.19
CA LYS A 330 3.10 -11.82 -5.48
C LYS A 330 3.82 -12.80 -6.43
N SER A 331 5.15 -12.87 -6.31
CA SER A 331 5.95 -13.87 -7.03
C SER A 331 5.63 -15.30 -6.54
N PRO A 332 5.58 -16.30 -7.45
CA PRO A 332 5.46 -17.72 -7.08
C PRO A 332 6.60 -18.21 -6.18
N ASP A 333 7.78 -17.58 -6.23
CA ASP A 333 8.95 -17.96 -5.40
C ASP A 333 8.69 -17.80 -3.88
N LYS A 334 7.61 -17.10 -3.51
CA LYS A 334 7.17 -16.98 -2.11
C LYS A 334 6.36 -18.19 -1.63
N GLY A 335 6.05 -19.15 -2.49
CA GLY A 335 5.26 -20.34 -2.18
C GLY A 335 5.78 -21.12 -0.98
N ASP A 336 7.06 -21.48 -0.99
CA ASP A 336 7.70 -22.24 0.09
C ASP A 336 7.73 -21.46 1.41
N TYR A 337 7.93 -20.15 1.33
CA TYR A 337 7.82 -19.27 2.50
C TYR A 337 6.41 -19.30 3.09
N TRP A 338 5.36 -19.24 2.25
CA TRP A 338 3.97 -19.30 2.73
C TRP A 338 3.64 -20.64 3.39
N LYS A 339 4.03 -21.75 2.75
CA LYS A 339 3.85 -23.12 3.29
C LYS A 339 4.60 -23.30 4.61
N THR A 340 5.85 -22.83 4.68
CA THR A 340 6.66 -22.92 5.90
C THR A 340 6.03 -22.13 7.04
N VAL A 341 5.61 -20.89 6.78
CA VAL A 341 4.93 -20.08 7.79
C VAL A 341 3.64 -20.77 8.24
N GLU A 342 2.81 -21.25 7.33
CA GLU A 342 1.55 -21.91 7.70
C GLU A 342 1.79 -23.14 8.56
N ARG A 343 2.73 -24.00 8.16
CA ARG A 343 3.11 -25.21 8.89
C ARG A 343 3.57 -24.89 10.31
N GLN A 344 4.43 -23.89 10.46
CA GLN A 344 4.88 -23.44 11.78
C GLN A 344 3.73 -22.94 12.66
N LEU A 345 2.72 -22.26 12.10
CA LEU A 345 1.57 -21.81 12.90
C LEU A 345 0.70 -22.96 13.39
N ILE A 346 0.67 -24.07 12.66
CA ILE A 346 -0.09 -25.28 12.99
C ILE A 346 0.70 -26.14 13.97
N ASP A 347 1.89 -26.57 13.58
CA ASP A 347 2.69 -27.56 14.29
C ASP A 347 3.16 -27.05 15.66
N GLU A 348 3.40 -25.75 15.78
CA GLU A 348 3.81 -25.12 17.05
C GLU A 348 2.60 -24.69 17.92
N GLY A 349 1.36 -25.01 17.53
CA GLY A 349 0.16 -24.81 18.36
C GLY A 349 -0.44 -23.40 18.38
N TRP A 350 0.09 -22.46 17.58
CA TRP A 350 -0.31 -21.04 17.61
C TRP A 350 -1.76 -20.78 17.22
N TYR A 351 -2.34 -21.61 16.34
CA TYR A 351 -3.77 -21.53 16.02
C TYR A 351 -4.66 -21.92 17.20
N MET A 352 -4.26 -22.95 17.95
CA MET A 352 -5.07 -23.56 19.01
C MET A 352 -4.89 -22.90 20.38
N GLY A 353 -3.84 -22.08 20.54
CA GLY A 353 -3.46 -21.56 21.86
C GLY A 353 -2.77 -22.62 22.72
N THR A 354 -2.10 -23.57 22.08
CA THR A 354 -1.40 -24.69 22.73
C THR A 354 0.11 -24.62 22.49
N GLU A 355 0.62 -23.42 22.19
CA GLU A 355 2.06 -23.16 22.19
C GLU A 355 2.71 -23.50 23.54
N LYS A 356 4.04 -23.61 23.55
CA LYS A 356 4.82 -23.95 24.76
C LYS A 356 4.52 -22.97 25.90
N LYS A 357 4.65 -23.45 27.14
CA LYS A 357 4.32 -22.67 28.34
C LYS A 357 5.08 -21.34 28.42
N GLU A 358 6.38 -21.34 28.11
CA GLU A 358 7.21 -20.14 28.05
C GLU A 358 6.83 -19.14 26.94
N ASP A 359 6.03 -19.59 25.96
CA ASP A 359 5.66 -18.85 24.76
C ASP A 359 4.19 -18.39 24.77
N LEU A 360 3.41 -18.76 25.80
CA LEU A 360 1.98 -18.50 25.88
C LEU A 360 1.65 -17.03 25.62
N GLN A 361 0.73 -16.81 24.68
CA GLN A 361 0.22 -15.48 24.35
C GLN A 361 -1.27 -15.36 24.68
N PRO A 362 -1.76 -14.15 25.01
CA PRO A 362 -3.18 -13.96 25.31
C PRO A 362 -4.07 -14.31 24.11
N LEU A 363 -5.24 -14.91 24.40
CA LEU A 363 -6.23 -15.31 23.40
C LEU A 363 -7.28 -14.19 23.17
N THR A 364 -6.87 -13.10 22.51
CA THR A 364 -7.76 -11.93 22.25
C THR A 364 -8.45 -11.95 20.90
N CYS A 365 -8.24 -13.01 20.11
CA CYS A 365 -8.80 -13.16 18.77
C CYS A 365 -10.32 -13.39 18.79
N SER A 366 -11.00 -12.91 17.75
CA SER A 366 -12.44 -13.13 17.52
C SER A 366 -12.87 -14.60 17.56
N LEU A 367 -11.99 -15.53 17.18
CA LEU A 367 -12.29 -16.98 17.21
C LEU A 367 -12.17 -17.61 18.62
N SER A 368 -11.68 -16.88 19.62
CA SER A 368 -11.56 -17.41 20.97
C SER A 368 -12.85 -17.20 21.75
N PRO A 369 -13.47 -18.25 22.31
CA PRO A 369 -14.70 -18.12 23.11
C PRO A 369 -14.48 -17.27 24.37
N ASP A 370 -13.27 -17.33 24.94
CA ASP A 370 -12.92 -16.64 26.19
C ASP A 370 -12.30 -15.25 25.95
N ARG A 371 -12.32 -14.74 24.71
CA ARG A 371 -11.60 -13.50 24.35
C ARG A 371 -11.92 -12.34 25.28
N TRP A 372 -13.19 -12.20 25.69
CA TRP A 372 -13.64 -11.09 26.52
C TRP A 372 -13.26 -11.23 27.98
N SER A 373 -13.10 -12.47 28.47
CA SER A 373 -12.53 -12.73 29.79
C SER A 373 -11.06 -12.33 29.85
N VAL A 374 -10.33 -12.50 28.73
CA VAL A 374 -8.92 -12.09 28.61
C VAL A 374 -8.77 -10.58 28.40
N ILE A 375 -9.62 -9.97 27.56
CA ILE A 375 -9.58 -8.53 27.26
C ILE A 375 -10.07 -7.69 28.45
N GLY A 376 -11.04 -8.18 29.22
CA GLY A 376 -11.69 -7.44 30.30
C GLY A 376 -12.88 -6.59 29.83
N LYS A 377 -13.14 -5.49 30.54
CA LYS A 377 -14.29 -4.60 30.26
C LYS A 377 -14.14 -3.91 28.90
N ARG A 378 -15.28 -3.61 28.27
CA ARG A 378 -15.38 -2.93 26.96
C ARG A 378 -14.57 -1.63 26.98
N PRO A 379 -13.74 -1.34 25.97
CA PRO A 379 -13.17 0.00 25.82
C PRO A 379 -14.32 0.99 25.67
N THR A 380 -14.39 1.98 26.56
CA THR A 380 -15.14 3.20 26.33
C THR A 380 -14.35 4.01 25.31
N ILE A 381 -14.89 4.12 24.09
CA ILE A 381 -14.38 5.04 23.06
C ILE A 381 -14.83 6.45 23.43
#